data_AF-A0A6N2LMG9-F1
#
_entry.id   AF-A0A6N2LMG9-F1
#
_cell.length_a   1.000
_cell.length_b   1.000
_cell.length_c   1.000
_cell.angle_alpha   90.00
_cell.angle_beta   90.00
_cell.angle_gamma   90.00
#
_symmetry.space_group_name_H-M   'P 1'
#
loop_
_entity.id
_entity.type
_entity.pdbx_description
1 polymer ?
#
loop_
_entity_poly.entity_id
_entity_poly.type
_entity_poly.pdbx_seq_one_letter_code
_entity_poly.pdbx_strand_id
1 'polypeptide(L)'
;MEMLRPDTSVDAHALACILYILRVGVTDQMTEPTQRGFLVFLGKQLESSDVTPSMKIAALRTLSYTLKTLGEVPLEFKELFDSTIVAAVSHSSQLVRIEAALALRVLAEVDPTCVGGLISYVVTTLSASRDNVSFEKGSNLKIELDSLNGQTTVLAALVSISPKLPLGYPARLHLKKQESMRAR
;
A
#
# COMPACT_ATOMS: atom_id res chain seq x y z
N MET A 1 30.46 -30.97 -0.70
CA MET A 1 29.29 -30.88 -1.59
C MET A 1 28.29 -29.96 -0.90
N GLU A 2 28.58 -28.66 -0.91
CA GLU A 2 27.67 -27.62 -0.42
C GLU A 2 26.67 -27.33 -1.53
N MET A 3 25.45 -27.77 -1.28
CA MET A 3 24.28 -27.58 -2.13
C MET A 3 24.02 -26.09 -2.31
N LEU A 4 23.90 -25.66 -3.56
CA LEU A 4 23.41 -24.35 -4.01
C LEU A 4 22.25 -23.89 -3.13
N ARG A 5 22.54 -23.03 -2.15
CA ARG A 5 21.51 -22.27 -1.44
C ARG A 5 21.08 -21.20 -2.45
N PRO A 6 19.84 -21.21 -2.96
CA PRO A 6 19.38 -20.08 -3.74
C PRO A 6 19.35 -18.93 -2.76
N ASP A 7 20.30 -17.99 -2.89
CA ASP A 7 20.25 -16.74 -2.15
C ASP A 7 18.93 -16.07 -2.54
N THR A 8 17.95 -16.18 -1.64
CA THR A 8 16.64 -15.53 -1.75
C THR A 8 16.75 -14.02 -1.53
N SER A 9 17.97 -13.49 -1.46
CA SER A 9 18.26 -12.07 -1.38
C SER A 9 17.93 -11.41 -2.71
N VAL A 10 17.12 -10.37 -2.65
CA VAL A 10 16.83 -9.51 -3.80
C VAL A 10 18.12 -8.79 -4.20
N ASP A 11 18.62 -9.01 -5.42
CA ASP A 11 19.72 -8.23 -5.97
C ASP A 11 19.28 -6.77 -6.14
N ALA A 12 19.83 -5.90 -5.30
CA ALA A 12 19.50 -4.49 -5.28
C ALA A 12 19.89 -3.77 -6.58
N HIS A 13 20.96 -4.18 -7.24
CA HIS A 13 21.42 -3.55 -8.49
C HIS A 13 20.49 -3.94 -9.64
N ALA A 14 20.22 -5.23 -9.81
CA ALA A 14 19.27 -5.70 -10.83
C ALA A 14 17.88 -5.06 -10.61
N LEU A 15 17.40 -5.01 -9.37
CA LEU A 15 16.12 -4.37 -9.06
C LEU A 15 16.13 -2.88 -9.40
N ALA A 16 17.20 -2.14 -9.08
CA ALA A 16 17.31 -0.72 -9.42
C ALA A 16 17.28 -0.50 -10.95
N CYS A 17 17.98 -1.33 -11.72
CA CYS A 17 17.93 -1.29 -13.19
C CYS A 17 16.52 -1.54 -13.73
N ILE A 18 15.84 -2.58 -13.21
CA ILE A 18 14.46 -2.91 -13.61
C ILE A 18 13.53 -1.75 -13.28
N LEU A 19 13.63 -1.17 -12.08
CA LEU A 19 12.81 -0.03 -11.67
C LEU A 19 13.05 1.20 -12.53
N TYR A 20 14.30 1.46 -12.94
CA TYR A 20 14.61 2.54 -13.86
C TYR A 20 13.95 2.33 -15.23
N ILE A 21 14.05 1.12 -15.78
CA ILE A 21 13.41 0.77 -17.06
C ILE A 21 11.89 0.90 -16.97
N LEU A 22 11.28 0.35 -15.91
CA LEU A 22 9.82 0.45 -15.70
C LEU A 22 9.37 1.89 -15.54
N ARG A 23 10.15 2.71 -14.85
CA ARG A 23 9.83 4.13 -14.65
C ARG A 23 9.98 4.93 -15.95
N VAL A 24 11.20 5.02 -16.47
CA VAL A 24 11.57 5.95 -17.55
C VAL A 24 11.27 5.37 -18.93
N GLY A 25 11.51 4.07 -19.12
CA GLY A 25 11.32 3.38 -20.40
C GLY A 25 9.89 2.91 -20.65
N VAL A 26 9.09 2.74 -19.60
CA VAL A 26 7.70 2.24 -19.71
C VAL A 26 6.70 3.30 -19.25
N THR A 27 6.64 3.62 -17.95
CA THR A 27 5.59 4.52 -17.42
C THR A 27 5.66 5.93 -18.00
N ASP A 28 6.84 6.55 -18.08
CA ASP A 28 7.00 7.92 -18.58
C ASP A 28 6.73 8.05 -20.09
N GLN A 29 6.76 6.92 -20.84
CA GLN A 29 6.45 6.88 -22.27
C GLN A 29 4.96 6.68 -22.55
N MET A 30 4.17 6.33 -21.53
CA MET A 30 2.73 6.07 -21.66
C MET A 30 1.94 7.38 -21.61
N THR A 31 0.85 7.42 -22.39
CA THR A 31 -0.18 8.45 -22.20
C THR A 31 -1.00 8.14 -20.94
N GLU A 32 -1.67 9.16 -20.39
CA GLU A 32 -2.47 9.04 -19.17
C GLU A 32 -3.52 7.89 -19.22
N PRO A 33 -4.29 7.67 -20.32
CA PRO A 33 -5.20 6.52 -20.40
C PRO A 33 -4.47 5.17 -20.35
N THR A 34 -3.29 5.08 -20.96
CA THR A 34 -2.47 3.85 -20.93
C THR A 34 -1.92 3.61 -19.53
N GLN A 35 -1.51 4.65 -18.81
CA GLN A 35 -1.08 4.54 -17.41
C GLN A 35 -2.20 4.01 -16.49
N ARG A 36 -3.45 4.45 -16.69
CA ARG A 36 -4.62 3.91 -15.94
C ARG A 36 -4.79 2.41 -16.20
N GLY A 37 -4.75 1.98 -17.46
CA GLY A 37 -4.80 0.56 -17.82
C GLY A 37 -3.62 -0.24 -17.26
N PHE A 38 -2.43 0.37 -17.22
CA PHE A 38 -1.23 -0.24 -16.67
C PHE A 38 -1.32 -0.44 -15.14
N LEU A 39 -1.95 0.47 -14.39
CA LEU A 39 -2.22 0.28 -12.96
C LEU A 39 -3.09 -0.95 -12.69
N VAL A 40 -4.16 -1.12 -13.47
CA VAL A 40 -5.03 -2.30 -13.38
C VAL A 40 -4.25 -3.58 -13.69
N PHE A 41 -3.40 -3.56 -14.71
CA PHE A 41 -2.51 -4.68 -15.03
C PHE A 41 -1.57 -5.03 -13.86
N LEU A 42 -0.90 -4.02 -13.28
CA LEU A 42 0.00 -4.21 -12.14
C LEU A 42 -0.74 -4.77 -10.91
N GLY A 43 -1.96 -4.29 -10.63
CA GLY A 43 -2.81 -4.83 -9.56
C GLY A 43 -3.07 -6.32 -9.75
N LYS A 44 -3.48 -6.74 -10.95
CA LYS A 44 -3.70 -8.16 -11.28
C LYS A 44 -2.43 -9.01 -11.15
N GLN A 45 -1.25 -8.45 -11.46
CA GLN A 45 0.02 -9.16 -11.27
C GLN A 45 0.31 -9.43 -9.79
N LEU A 46 -0.11 -8.56 -8.88
CA LEU A 46 0.12 -8.76 -7.45
C LEU A 46 -0.70 -9.91 -6.86
N GLU A 47 -1.86 -10.21 -7.45
CA GLU A 47 -2.74 -11.33 -7.07
C GLU A 47 -2.32 -12.68 -7.67
N SER A 48 -1.52 -12.68 -8.74
CA SER A 48 -1.09 -13.89 -9.41
C SER A 48 -0.18 -14.76 -8.53
N SER A 49 -0.45 -16.08 -8.54
CA SER A 49 0.34 -17.09 -7.81
C SER A 49 1.77 -17.25 -8.34
N ASP A 50 2.01 -16.88 -9.59
CA ASP A 50 3.27 -17.16 -10.30
C ASP A 50 4.32 -16.04 -10.11
N VAL A 51 3.98 -15.02 -9.31
CA VAL A 51 4.78 -13.80 -9.18
C VAL A 51 5.72 -13.89 -8.00
N THR A 52 7.02 -13.83 -8.29
CA THR A 52 8.10 -13.86 -7.29
C THR A 52 8.08 -12.63 -6.38
N PRO A 53 8.67 -12.67 -5.16
CA PRO A 53 8.77 -11.51 -4.28
C PRO A 53 9.40 -10.29 -4.95
N SER A 54 10.43 -10.48 -5.79
CA SER A 54 11.09 -9.39 -6.54
C SER A 54 10.17 -8.74 -7.56
N MET A 55 9.34 -9.55 -8.25
CA MET A 55 8.33 -9.03 -9.17
C MET A 55 7.24 -8.25 -8.42
N LYS A 56 6.79 -8.72 -7.24
CA LYS A 56 5.84 -7.97 -6.39
C LYS A 56 6.42 -6.63 -5.95
N ILE A 57 7.68 -6.59 -5.54
CA ILE A 57 8.39 -5.35 -5.19
C ILE A 57 8.44 -4.39 -6.38
N ALA A 58 8.82 -4.87 -7.55
CA ALA A 58 8.86 -4.07 -8.77
C ALA A 58 7.48 -3.52 -9.15
N ALA A 59 6.44 -4.37 -9.07
CA ALA A 59 5.06 -3.98 -9.34
C ALA A 59 4.55 -2.93 -8.35
N LEU A 60 4.75 -3.11 -7.04
CA LEU A 60 4.33 -2.15 -6.00
C LEU A 60 5.01 -0.78 -6.15
N ARG A 61 6.31 -0.75 -6.47
CA ARG A 61 7.05 0.50 -6.73
C ARG A 61 6.59 1.19 -8.01
N THR A 62 6.36 0.42 -9.06
CA THR A 62 5.88 0.95 -10.34
C THR A 62 4.45 1.48 -10.18
N LEU A 63 3.59 0.78 -9.48
CA LEU A 63 2.23 1.20 -9.12
C LEU A 63 2.25 2.50 -8.32
N SER A 64 3.08 2.59 -7.29
CA SER A 64 3.28 3.81 -6.50
C SER A 64 3.74 4.98 -7.39
N TYR A 65 4.66 4.74 -8.30
CA TYR A 65 5.12 5.76 -9.23
C TYR A 65 3.99 6.21 -10.15
N THR A 66 3.26 5.28 -10.76
CA THR A 66 2.16 5.59 -11.68
C THR A 66 1.01 6.34 -10.99
N LEU A 67 0.69 6.02 -9.72
CA LEU A 67 -0.27 6.80 -8.93
C LEU A 67 0.20 8.26 -8.74
N LYS A 68 1.50 8.46 -8.50
CA LYS A 68 2.07 9.81 -8.38
C LYS A 68 2.08 10.57 -9.70
N THR A 69 2.32 9.90 -10.83
CA THR A 69 2.31 10.55 -12.14
C THR A 69 0.89 10.95 -12.55
N LEU A 70 -0.10 10.10 -12.26
CA LEU A 70 -1.50 10.41 -12.53
C LEU A 70 -2.06 11.49 -11.60
N GLY A 71 -1.60 11.54 -10.34
CA GLY A 71 -2.10 12.49 -9.36
C GLY A 71 -3.52 12.18 -8.85
N GLU A 72 -4.08 11.04 -9.23
CA GLU A 72 -5.36 10.52 -8.76
C GLU A 72 -5.34 8.98 -8.68
N VAL A 73 -6.34 8.41 -8.03
CA VAL A 73 -6.56 6.96 -7.97
C VAL A 73 -7.68 6.59 -8.95
N PRO A 74 -7.38 5.92 -10.07
CA PRO A 74 -8.41 5.51 -11.04
C PRO A 74 -9.47 4.60 -10.42
N LEU A 75 -10.72 4.77 -10.83
CA LEU A 75 -11.85 4.00 -10.29
C LEU A 75 -11.67 2.50 -10.52
N GLU A 76 -11.18 2.12 -11.70
CA GLU A 76 -10.94 0.74 -12.10
C GLU A 76 -9.87 0.07 -11.22
N PHE A 77 -8.96 0.87 -10.66
CA PHE A 77 -7.95 0.37 -9.74
C PHE A 77 -8.48 0.24 -8.31
N LYS A 78 -9.42 1.10 -7.87
CA LYS A 78 -10.06 1.01 -6.54
C LYS A 78 -10.76 -0.33 -6.33
N GLU A 79 -11.35 -0.90 -7.38
CA GLU A 79 -12.04 -2.21 -7.30
C GLU A 79 -11.10 -3.39 -7.02
N LEU A 80 -9.83 -3.30 -7.43
CA LEU A 80 -8.82 -4.35 -7.20
C LEU A 80 -8.01 -4.15 -5.91
N PHE A 81 -8.19 -2.98 -5.29
CA PHE A 81 -7.30 -2.48 -4.26
C PHE A 81 -7.34 -3.34 -2.99
N ASP A 82 -8.54 -3.67 -2.53
CA ASP A 82 -8.74 -4.31 -1.23
C ASP A 82 -8.14 -5.73 -1.20
N SER A 83 -8.41 -6.58 -2.19
CA SER A 83 -7.88 -7.95 -2.24
C SER A 83 -6.36 -7.99 -2.43
N THR A 84 -5.85 -7.14 -3.32
CA THR A 84 -4.43 -7.11 -3.69
C THR A 84 -3.55 -6.68 -2.50
N ILE A 85 -3.97 -5.67 -1.76
CA ILE A 85 -3.16 -5.09 -0.68
C ILE A 85 -3.18 -5.95 0.56
N VAL A 86 -4.32 -6.53 0.91
CA VAL A 86 -4.40 -7.43 2.07
C VAL A 86 -3.41 -8.58 1.91
N ALA A 87 -3.33 -9.16 0.71
CA ALA A 87 -2.37 -10.21 0.41
C ALA A 87 -0.90 -9.71 0.47
N ALA A 88 -0.63 -8.49 0.00
CA ALA A 88 0.72 -7.94 -0.03
C ALA A 88 1.24 -7.50 1.36
N VAL A 89 0.37 -6.92 2.18
CA VAL A 89 0.68 -6.48 3.55
C VAL A 89 0.91 -7.67 4.47
N SER A 90 0.23 -8.79 4.24
CA SER A 90 0.43 -10.04 5.02
C SER A 90 1.40 -11.03 4.38
N HIS A 91 2.18 -10.60 3.38
CA HIS A 91 3.09 -11.46 2.64
C HIS A 91 4.26 -11.95 3.51
N SER A 92 4.76 -13.17 3.30
CA SER A 92 5.86 -13.77 4.09
C SER A 92 7.21 -13.04 3.95
N SER A 93 7.43 -12.36 2.82
CA SER A 93 8.61 -11.52 2.59
C SER A 93 8.43 -10.12 3.19
N GLN A 94 9.30 -9.76 4.13
CA GLN A 94 9.32 -8.44 4.76
C GLN A 94 9.43 -7.28 3.75
N LEU A 95 10.23 -7.44 2.70
CA LEU A 95 10.41 -6.39 1.68
C LEU A 95 9.12 -6.13 0.91
N VAL A 96 8.35 -7.19 0.60
CA VAL A 96 7.04 -7.04 -0.06
C VAL A 96 6.08 -6.27 0.85
N ARG A 97 6.06 -6.58 2.16
CA ARG A 97 5.22 -5.88 3.14
C ARG A 97 5.57 -4.40 3.25
N ILE A 98 6.87 -4.08 3.28
CA ILE A 98 7.35 -2.69 3.32
C ILE A 98 6.88 -1.94 2.08
N GLU A 99 7.07 -2.50 0.89
CA GLU A 99 6.64 -1.85 -0.35
C GLU A 99 5.13 -1.72 -0.46
N ALA A 100 4.36 -2.68 0.07
CA ALA A 100 2.91 -2.58 0.14
C ALA A 100 2.46 -1.41 1.03
N ALA A 101 3.11 -1.25 2.20
CA ALA A 101 2.87 -0.11 3.08
C ALA A 101 3.26 1.23 2.44
N LEU A 102 4.36 1.27 1.69
CA LEU A 102 4.75 2.47 0.95
C LEU A 102 3.76 2.79 -0.19
N ALA A 103 3.22 1.78 -0.87
CA ALA A 103 2.18 1.96 -1.89
C ALA A 103 0.87 2.50 -1.28
N LEU A 104 0.45 1.98 -0.13
CA LEU A 104 -0.68 2.50 0.64
C LEU A 104 -0.48 3.96 1.06
N ARG A 105 0.72 4.31 1.48
CA ARG A 105 1.08 5.69 1.78
C ARG A 105 0.94 6.58 0.55
N VAL A 106 1.41 6.13 -0.61
CA VAL A 106 1.25 6.89 -1.86
C VAL A 106 -0.21 7.04 -2.24
N LEU A 107 -1.02 5.99 -2.10
CA LEU A 107 -2.47 6.09 -2.31
C LEU A 107 -3.07 7.19 -1.43
N ALA A 108 -2.73 7.20 -0.14
CA ALA A 108 -3.19 8.21 0.80
C ALA A 108 -2.65 9.63 0.49
N GLU A 109 -1.44 9.77 -0.05
CA GLU A 109 -0.91 11.06 -0.53
C GLU A 109 -1.71 11.58 -1.73
N VAL A 110 -2.14 10.68 -2.62
CA VAL A 110 -2.84 11.01 -3.87
C VAL A 110 -4.35 11.20 -3.66
N ASP A 111 -4.97 10.38 -2.81
CA ASP A 111 -6.38 10.46 -2.42
C ASP A 111 -6.51 10.50 -0.88
N PRO A 112 -6.41 11.69 -0.26
CA PRO A 112 -6.52 11.84 1.20
C PRO A 112 -7.84 11.34 1.81
N THR A 113 -8.90 11.16 1.01
CA THR A 113 -10.21 10.74 1.51
C THR A 113 -10.19 9.29 2.03
N CYS A 114 -9.27 8.46 1.53
CA CYS A 114 -9.15 7.07 1.94
C CYS A 114 -8.47 6.88 3.30
N VAL A 115 -7.75 7.88 3.81
CA VAL A 115 -6.88 7.75 5.00
C VAL A 115 -7.65 7.32 6.24
N GLY A 116 -8.83 7.89 6.49
CA GLY A 116 -9.65 7.51 7.64
C GLY A 116 -10.08 6.05 7.58
N GLY A 117 -10.47 5.57 6.39
CA GLY A 117 -10.82 4.17 6.15
C GLY A 117 -9.61 3.25 6.33
N LEU A 118 -8.46 3.61 5.78
CA LEU A 118 -7.22 2.84 5.90
C LEU A 118 -6.75 2.75 7.36
N ILE A 119 -6.76 3.84 8.13
CA ILE A 119 -6.40 3.82 9.55
C ILE A 119 -7.36 2.93 10.32
N SER A 120 -8.67 3.07 10.10
CA SER A 120 -9.66 2.24 10.78
C SER A 120 -9.45 0.75 10.47
N TYR A 121 -9.27 0.41 9.18
CA TYR A 121 -8.98 -0.95 8.74
C TYR A 121 -7.74 -1.51 9.44
N VAL A 122 -6.61 -0.80 9.36
CA VAL A 122 -5.33 -1.24 9.95
C VAL A 122 -5.44 -1.42 11.46
N VAL A 123 -6.08 -0.50 12.18
CA VAL A 123 -6.28 -0.61 13.64
C VAL A 123 -7.16 -1.81 14.01
N THR A 124 -8.24 -2.06 13.25
CA THR A 124 -9.10 -3.23 13.44
C THR A 124 -8.33 -4.52 13.20
N THR A 125 -7.58 -4.63 12.10
CA THR A 125 -6.78 -5.82 11.78
C THR A 125 -5.63 -6.03 12.77
N LEU A 126 -4.95 -4.96 13.21
CA LEU A 126 -3.94 -5.04 14.27
C LEU A 126 -4.53 -5.58 15.58
N SER A 127 -5.71 -5.11 15.96
CA SER A 127 -6.40 -5.57 17.17
C SER A 127 -6.71 -7.07 17.08
N ALA A 128 -7.24 -7.52 15.93
CA ALA A 128 -7.52 -8.93 15.68
C ALA A 128 -6.25 -9.80 15.69
N SER A 129 -5.20 -9.39 14.96
CA SER A 129 -3.93 -10.15 14.94
C SER A 129 -3.24 -10.19 16.31
N ARG A 130 -3.31 -9.12 17.10
CA ARG A 130 -2.78 -9.12 18.47
C ARG A 130 -3.46 -10.19 19.33
N ASP A 131 -4.77 -10.32 19.21
CA ASP A 131 -5.53 -11.29 19.98
C ASP A 131 -5.18 -12.72 19.52
N ASN A 132 -5.03 -12.96 18.20
CA ASN A 132 -4.64 -14.25 17.63
C ASN A 132 -3.22 -14.72 18.02
N VAL A 133 -2.25 -13.80 18.08
CA VAL A 133 -0.84 -14.13 18.43
C VAL A 133 -0.70 -14.78 19.81
N SER A 134 -1.64 -14.51 20.73
CA SER A 134 -1.62 -15.11 22.07
C SER A 134 -2.03 -16.59 22.09
N PHE A 135 -2.71 -17.08 21.05
CA PHE A 135 -3.25 -18.44 20.96
C PHE A 135 -2.54 -19.32 19.93
N GLU A 136 -2.02 -18.72 18.85
CA GLU A 136 -1.42 -19.45 17.73
C GLU A 136 -0.05 -20.05 18.04
N LYS A 137 0.26 -21.20 17.41
CA LYS A 137 1.54 -21.91 17.58
C LYS A 137 2.14 -22.30 16.22
N GLY A 138 3.47 -22.45 16.18
CA GLY A 138 4.17 -22.98 15.02
C GLY A 138 4.07 -22.11 13.77
N SER A 139 3.70 -22.70 12.63
CA SER A 139 3.61 -22.00 11.34
C SER A 139 2.53 -20.92 11.30
N ASN A 140 1.42 -21.11 12.02
CA ASN A 140 0.33 -20.14 12.07
C ASN A 140 0.76 -18.88 12.82
N LEU A 141 1.52 -19.03 13.90
CA LEU A 141 2.09 -17.90 14.63
C LEU A 141 2.99 -17.05 13.73
N LYS A 142 3.77 -17.68 12.84
CA LYS A 142 4.61 -16.95 11.89
C LYS A 142 3.78 -16.14 10.89
N ILE A 143 2.69 -16.71 10.37
CA ILE A 143 1.77 -16.02 9.45
C ILE A 143 1.15 -14.80 10.15
N GLU A 144 0.68 -14.97 11.39
CA GLU A 144 0.12 -13.87 12.18
C GLU A 144 1.16 -12.79 12.49
N LEU A 145 2.41 -13.16 12.79
CA LEU A 145 3.50 -12.19 13.00
C LEU A 145 3.85 -11.43 11.72
N ASP A 146 3.85 -12.09 10.57
CA ASP A 146 4.09 -11.46 9.28
C ASP A 146 2.97 -10.46 8.95
N SER A 147 1.71 -10.84 9.16
CA SER A 147 0.52 -9.97 9.05
C SER A 147 0.62 -8.77 10.00
N LEU A 148 0.87 -9.01 11.29
CA LEU A 148 1.00 -7.99 12.32
C LEU A 148 2.11 -6.97 11.97
N ASN A 149 3.27 -7.45 11.53
CA ASN A 149 4.36 -6.59 11.07
C ASN A 149 3.93 -5.74 9.87
N GLY A 150 3.26 -6.35 8.89
CA GLY A 150 2.71 -5.66 7.75
C GLY A 150 1.81 -4.50 8.15
N GLN A 151 0.76 -4.78 8.92
CA GLN A 151 -0.21 -3.79 9.38
C GLN A 151 0.45 -2.67 10.20
N THR A 152 1.42 -3.00 11.07
CA THR A 152 2.17 -2.00 11.83
C THR A 152 2.99 -1.09 10.92
N THR A 153 3.57 -1.65 9.86
CA THR A 153 4.32 -0.90 8.85
C THR A 153 3.40 0.04 8.06
N VAL A 154 2.19 -0.41 7.71
CA VAL A 154 1.17 0.46 7.09
C VAL A 154 0.82 1.63 8.00
N LEU A 155 0.54 1.36 9.28
CA LEU A 155 0.22 2.42 10.24
C LEU A 155 1.36 3.44 10.34
N ALA A 156 2.61 2.99 10.44
CA ALA A 156 3.77 3.87 10.46
C ALA A 156 3.89 4.71 9.18
N ALA A 157 3.63 4.11 8.02
CA ALA A 157 3.67 4.79 6.73
C ALA A 157 2.58 5.87 6.62
N LEU A 158 1.36 5.59 7.08
CA LEU A 158 0.25 6.56 7.12
C LEU A 158 0.50 7.68 8.13
N VAL A 159 1.01 7.38 9.33
CA VAL A 159 1.38 8.40 10.32
C VAL A 159 2.47 9.32 9.77
N SER A 160 3.43 8.79 9.00
CA SER A 160 4.52 9.59 8.41
C SER A 160 4.06 10.68 7.44
N ILE A 161 2.87 10.53 6.84
CA ILE A 161 2.29 11.53 5.92
C ILE A 161 1.22 12.39 6.56
N SER A 162 0.84 12.12 7.82
CA SER A 162 -0.15 12.92 8.55
C SER A 162 0.10 14.43 8.52
N PRO A 163 1.35 14.97 8.54
CA PRO A 163 1.57 16.41 8.44
C PRO A 163 1.29 16.99 7.06
N LYS A 164 1.31 16.16 6.01
CA LYS A 164 1.12 16.57 4.60
C LYS A 164 -0.31 16.41 4.14
N LEU A 165 -1.08 15.55 4.81
CA LEU A 165 -2.48 15.39 4.50
C LEU A 165 -3.19 16.70 4.84
N PRO A 166 -4.14 17.14 4.00
CA PRO A 166 -5.06 18.19 4.38
C PRO A 166 -5.94 17.62 5.51
N LEU A 167 -5.40 17.60 6.73
CA LEU A 167 -6.15 17.48 7.97
C LEU A 167 -6.93 18.79 8.17
N GLY A 168 -7.67 19.18 7.13
CA GLY A 168 -8.52 20.35 7.11
C GLY A 168 -9.81 19.96 7.79
N TYR A 169 -9.85 20.18 9.11
CA TYR A 169 -11.06 20.14 9.93
C TYR A 169 -11.79 18.77 9.97
N PRO A 170 -12.34 18.37 11.13
CA PRO A 170 -13.24 17.23 11.13
C PRO A 170 -14.42 17.56 10.20
N ALA A 171 -14.65 16.73 9.17
CA ALA A 171 -15.81 16.80 8.28
C ALA A 171 -17.17 16.60 9.01
N ARG A 172 -17.20 16.67 10.36
CA ARG A 172 -18.39 16.52 11.20
C ARG A 172 -18.36 17.32 12.51
N LEU A 173 -17.76 18.50 12.55
CA LEU A 173 -18.25 19.51 13.51
C LEU A 173 -19.30 20.36 12.82
N HIS A 174 -20.56 19.96 12.99
CA HIS A 174 -21.69 20.87 12.85
C HIS A 174 -21.50 22.01 13.86
N LEU A 175 -20.75 23.03 13.47
CA LEU A 175 -20.83 24.34 14.10
C LEU A 175 -22.25 24.84 13.82
N LYS A 176 -23.16 24.59 14.77
CA LYS A 176 -24.30 25.48 15.00
C LYS A 176 -23.71 26.86 15.33
N LYS A 177 -23.36 27.61 14.30
CA LYS A 177 -23.20 29.05 14.36
C LYS A 177 -24.24 29.66 13.44
N GLN A 178 -25.50 29.34 13.73
CA GLN A 178 -26.62 30.20 13.34
C GLN A 178 -26.60 31.40 14.28
N GLU A 179 -26.20 32.54 13.73
CA GLU A 179 -27.08 33.71 13.67
C GLU A 179 -27.90 33.98 14.94
N SER A 180 -27.25 34.53 15.97
CA SER A 180 -27.93 35.42 16.92
C SER A 180 -26.97 36.52 17.37
N MET A 181 -26.42 37.23 16.38
CA MET A 181 -25.81 38.55 16.54
C MET A 181 -26.05 39.35 15.26
N ARG A 182 -27.32 39.67 14.99
CA ARG A 182 -27.81 40.87 14.27
C ARG A 182 -29.31 40.77 14.03
N ALA A 183 -30.07 41.16 15.04
CA ALA A 183 -31.33 41.86 14.87
C ALA A 183 -31.50 42.73 16.13
N ARG A 184 -30.77 43.86 16.12
CA ARG A 184 -31.28 45.10 16.68
C ARG A 184 -32.08 45.77 15.57
#